data_AF-A0A8T5HNG9-F1
#
_entry.id   AF-A0A8T5HNG9-F1
#
_cell.length_a   1.000
_cell.length_b   1.000
_cell.length_c   1.000
_cell.angle_alpha   90.00
_cell.angle_beta   90.00
_cell.angle_gamma   90.00
#
_symmetry.space_group_name_H-M   'P 1'
#
loop_
_entity.id
_entity.type
_entity.pdbx_description
1 polymer ?
#
loop_
_entity_poly.entity_id
_entity_poly.type
_entity_poly.pdbx_seq_one_letter_code
_entity_poly.pdbx_strand_id
1 'polypeptide(L)' 'MASRSKRASIQAMKKQVIKKVRPKTFKTEEAANKWAKEQNISKYNLVNMRNEEASTKKIKVVEE' A
#
# COMPACT_ATOMS: atom_id res chain seq x y z
N MET A 1 -30.47 41.81 19.93
CA MET A 1 -29.11 41.38 20.34
C MET A 1 -29.21 39.89 20.66
N ALA A 2 -28.42 38.94 20.17
CA ALA A 2 -27.06 38.95 19.68
C ALA A 2 -26.90 38.06 18.43
N SER A 3 -25.85 38.37 17.67
CA SER A 3 -25.49 37.86 16.36
C SER A 3 -25.37 36.34 16.24
N ARG A 4 -25.95 35.80 15.17
CA ARG A 4 -25.69 34.47 14.57
C ARG A 4 -24.27 34.47 13.97
N SER A 5 -23.24 34.54 14.82
CA SER A 5 -21.86 34.83 14.40
C SER A 5 -20.89 33.77 14.92
N LYS A 6 -20.21 33.13 13.97
CA LYS A 6 -18.84 32.58 14.05
C LYS A 6 -18.61 31.33 14.92
N ARG A 7 -19.32 30.22 14.68
CA ARG A 7 -18.88 28.89 15.15
C ARG A 7 -18.93 27.78 14.11
N ALA A 8 -18.96 28.11 12.82
CA ALA A 8 -19.05 27.11 11.74
C ALA A 8 -17.95 27.21 10.67
N SER A 9 -16.84 27.91 10.94
CA SER A 9 -15.76 28.08 9.95
C SER A 9 -14.49 27.27 10.25
N ILE A 10 -14.50 26.38 11.25
CA ILE A 10 -13.39 25.42 11.52
C ILE A 10 -13.79 24.02 11.04
N GLN A 11 -14.85 23.88 10.25
CA GLN A 11 -15.25 22.60 9.70
C GLN A 11 -14.66 22.45 8.29
N ALA A 12 -13.71 21.54 8.16
CA ALA A 12 -13.11 21.06 6.92
C ALA A 12 -11.99 21.89 6.28
N MET A 13 -10.94 22.21 7.03
CA MET A 13 -9.61 22.01 6.44
C MET A 13 -9.44 20.51 6.21
N LYS A 14 -9.88 20.02 5.03
CA LYS A 14 -9.71 18.62 4.61
C LYS A 14 -8.21 18.30 4.67
N LYS A 15 -7.77 17.68 5.77
CA LYS A 15 -6.42 17.12 5.88
C LYS A 15 -6.29 16.14 4.73
N GLN A 16 -5.52 16.49 3.70
CA GLN A 16 -5.32 15.60 2.57
C GLN A 16 -4.62 14.35 3.10
N VAL A 17 -5.37 13.26 3.20
CA VAL A 17 -4.82 11.97 3.60
C VAL A 17 -3.97 11.49 2.44
N ILE A 18 -2.65 11.64 2.57
CA ILE A 18 -1.70 11.08 1.61
C ILE A 18 -1.88 9.56 1.67
N LYS A 19 -2.49 8.99 0.63
CA LYS A 19 -2.67 7.55 0.52
C LYS A 19 -1.31 6.92 0.26
N LYS A 20 -0.75 6.24 1.27
CA LYS A 20 0.47 5.45 1.08
C LYS A 20 0.18 4.32 0.08
N VAL A 21 0.95 4.26 -1.01
CA VAL A 21 0.84 3.19 -2.00
C VAL A 21 1.31 1.89 -1.34
N ARG A 22 0.45 0.87 -1.35
CA ARG A 22 0.80 -0.45 -0.85
C ARG A 22 1.59 -1.21 -1.92
N PRO A 23 2.64 -1.95 -1.54
CA PRO A 23 3.38 -2.76 -2.50
C PRO A 23 2.50 -3.89 -3.03
N LYS A 24 2.76 -4.30 -4.28
CA LYS A 24 2.12 -5.48 -4.86
C LYS A 24 2.68 -6.74 -4.19
N THR A 25 1.79 -7.63 -3.78
CA THR A 25 2.16 -8.91 -3.13
C THR A 25 1.39 -10.07 -3.75
N PHE A 26 2.00 -11.24 -3.76
CA PHE A 26 1.47 -12.47 -4.36
C PHE A 26 1.34 -13.57 -3.31
N LYS A 27 0.47 -14.55 -3.56
CA LYS A 27 0.29 -15.70 -2.66
C LYS A 27 1.24 -16.86 -3.01
N THR A 28 1.67 -16.95 -4.27
CA THR A 28 2.54 -18.00 -4.80
C THR A 28 3.74 -17.40 -5.51
N GLU A 29 4.83 -18.16 -5.56
CA GLU A 29 6.08 -17.76 -6.21
C GLU A 29 5.91 -17.72 -7.73
N GLU A 30 5.15 -18.66 -8.30
CA GLU A 30 4.83 -18.68 -9.73
C GLU A 30 4.13 -17.40 -10.19
N ALA A 31 3.15 -16.91 -9.42
CA ALA A 31 2.44 -15.68 -9.74
C ALA A 31 3.37 -14.45 -9.65
N ALA A 32 4.27 -14.43 -8.67
CA ALA A 32 5.26 -13.37 -8.52
C ALA A 32 6.25 -13.36 -9.70
N ASN A 33 6.74 -14.52 -10.11
CA ASN A 33 7.67 -14.68 -11.24
C ASN A 33 7.01 -14.30 -12.57
N LYS A 34 5.76 -14.71 -12.79
CA LYS A 34 5.01 -14.34 -13.99
C LYS A 34 4.86 -12.83 -14.07
N TRP A 35 4.49 -12.19 -12.97
CA TRP A 35 4.37 -10.74 -12.92
C TRP A 35 5.71 -10.03 -13.15
N ALA A 36 6.80 -10.50 -12.54
CA ALA A 36 8.12 -9.91 -12.75
C ALA A 36 8.56 -9.99 -14.23
N LYS A 37 8.28 -11.11 -14.90
CA LYS A 37 8.49 -11.26 -16.36
C LYS A 37 7.64 -10.29 -17.18
N GLU A 38 6.36 -10.14 -16.85
CA GLU A 38 5.46 -9.18 -17.52
C GLU A 38 5.92 -7.72 -17.36
N GLN A 39 6.59 -7.41 -16.24
CA GLN A 39 7.17 -6.09 -16.00
C GLN A 39 8.60 -5.93 -16.57
N ASN A 40 9.13 -6.95 -17.26
CA ASN A 40 10.52 -6.99 -17.78
C ASN A 40 11.60 -6.82 -16.69
N ILE A 41 11.30 -7.26 -15.47
CA ILE A 41 12.25 -7.23 -14.36
C ILE A 41 13.09 -8.51 -14.42
N SER A 42 14.37 -8.36 -14.73
CA SER A 42 15.30 -9.48 -14.92
C SER A 42 16.08 -9.84 -13.65
N LYS A 43 16.39 -8.85 -12.81
CA LYS A 43 17.02 -9.05 -11.51
C LYS A 43 16.04 -8.68 -10.40
N TYR A 44 15.53 -9.68 -9.71
CA TYR A 44 14.64 -9.48 -8.58
C TYR A 44 14.78 -10.60 -7.55
N ASN A 45 14.46 -10.24 -6.32
CA ASN A 45 14.38 -11.14 -5.19
C ASN A 45 12.92 -11.31 -4.76
N LEU A 46 12.57 -12.54 -4.39
CA LEU A 46 11.28 -12.87 -3.81
C LEU A 46 11.37 -12.81 -2.29
N VAL A 47 10.78 -11.79 -1.70
CA VAL A 47 10.78 -11.58 -0.24
C VAL A 47 9.46 -12.07 0.34
N ASN A 48 9.53 -13.05 1.24
CA ASN A 48 8.37 -13.49 2.01
C ASN A 48 8.08 -12.48 3.13
N MET A 49 6.94 -11.79 3.04
CA MET A 49 6.43 -10.83 4.02
C MET A 49 5.54 -11.48 5.09
N ARG A 50 5.65 -12.79 5.30
CA ARG A 50 4.93 -13.46 6.39
C ARG A 50 5.53 -13.02 7.73
N ASN A 51 4.76 -12.26 8.50
CA ASN A 51 5.03 -12.07 9.93
C ASN A 51 4.61 -13.34 10.68
N GLU A 52 5.20 -13.62 11.84
CA GLU A 52 4.91 -14.83 12.64
C GLU A 52 3.41 -14.96 12.99
N GLU A 53 2.72 -13.83 13.17
CA GLU A 53 1.27 -13.75 13.42
C GLU A 53 0.40 -13.85 12.14
N ALA A 54 1.00 -13.72 10.96
CA ALA A 54 0.26 -13.69 9.70
C ALA A 54 0.04 -15.13 9.18
N SER A 55 -1.23 -15.54 9.14
CA SER A 55 -1.66 -16.85 8.63
C SER A 55 -1.40 -17.05 7.12
N THR A 56 -1.33 -15.95 6.33
CA THR A 56 -1.21 -16.04 4.86
C THR A 56 0.19 -15.68 4.37
N LYS A 57 0.79 -16.56 3.56
CA LYS A 57 2.05 -16.30 2.84
C LYS A 57 1.83 -15.14 1.85
N LYS A 58 2.64 -14.09 1.96
CA LYS A 58 2.64 -12.96 1.04
C LYS A 58 4.05 -12.75 0.53
N ILE A 59 4.22 -12.78 -0.78
CA ILE A 59 5.52 -12.66 -1.45
C ILE A 59 5.56 -11.33 -2.17
N LYS A 60 6.60 -10.56 -1.94
CA LYS A 60 6.88 -9.30 -2.64
C LYS A 60 8.05 -9.51 -3.60
N VAL A 61 7.92 -8.99 -4.81
CA VAL A 61 9.04 -8.87 -5.75
C VAL A 61 9.80 -7.59 -5.41
N VAL A 62 11.10 -7.70 -5.18
CA VAL A 62 12.00 -6.56 -4.92
C VAL A 62 13.07 -6.58 -5.98
N GLU A 63 13.12 -5.54 -6.81
CA GLU A 63 14.18 -5.34 -7.79
C GLU A 63 15.52 -5.15 -7.06
N GLU A 64 16.59 -5.72 -7.62
CA GLU A 64 17.96 -5.55 -7.10
C GLU A 64 18.62 -4.28 -7.67
#